data_AF-A0A8C3WP30-F1
#
_entry.id   AF-A0A8C3WP30-F1
#
_cell.length_a   1.000
_cell.length_b   1.000
_cell.length_c   1.000
_cell.angle_alpha   90.00
_cell.angle_beta   90.00
_cell.angle_gamma   90.00
#
_symmetry.space_group_name_H-M   'P 1'
#
loop_
_entity.id
_entity.type
_entity.pdbx_description
1 polymer ?
#
loop_
_entity_poly.entity_id
_entity_poly.type
_entity_poly.pdbx_seq_one_letter_code
_entity_poly.pdbx_strand_id
1 'polypeptide(L)'
;MDSGSSRSLENTVNRVYPDQLVPKINTIKKTSTLANLPSILEMPQEIKKSCGDKQVEITVERIKMAKSIKEKQSNDFEKVAFKRKAEGEEKPAGKKEAKIIELDSPLLTMPLPHIPLKNIMDVEVKLVYVDEEDVSYEFVESFMSPGIRPTCRAAEIVDPLHVPNFSFLPQTDKWLQVALKDASSCYRQKKYAVAAGQFRTALELCSKGAALGKPFEASAEDIASVASFIETKLVTCYLRMRKPDLALNHAHRSIVLNPVYFRNHLRQATVFRCLERYSEAARSAMIADYMFWLCGGSEQCISKLIKLYWQAMIEEAITRAESFSVMYTPFATKIRADKIEKVKEVFIKTHPAYVEFIYTDLQGLHMLPQTADWSSFPPQQYLLTLGFKNKEDGKFLEKVSSRKLPTFTEHKTPFSLLTREDTVRHMETMGKRILPILDFIRSTQLNGSFRVSSGVMEKLQYATLLSQLQRVKEQSQVINQAMAELATIPYLQDISQQEAELLQSLMADAMDTLEGRRNDKERVWNIIQKVGRIEDFIYQVEGSFLKTKKLRTARRQKNKMKRLQTTQQS
;
A
#
# COMPACT_ATOMS: atom_id res chain seq x y z
N MET A 1 -0.25 18.29 68.42
CA MET A 1 0.82 17.58 69.15
C MET A 1 1.97 17.36 68.17
N ASP A 2 2.45 18.42 67.52
CA ASP A 2 3.31 19.51 68.06
C ASP A 2 4.76 19.03 67.99
N SER A 3 5.77 19.73 67.45
CA SER A 3 5.99 21.06 66.85
C SER A 3 7.53 21.16 66.74
N GLY A 4 8.23 21.94 65.92
CA GLY A 4 7.95 23.09 65.05
C GLY A 4 9.13 23.28 64.05
N SER A 5 8.96 23.98 62.93
CA SER A 5 8.96 25.47 62.75
C SER A 5 10.36 26.07 63.03
N SER A 6 11.03 26.87 62.20
CA SER A 6 10.68 27.90 61.21
C SER A 6 11.97 28.20 60.38
N ARG A 7 12.05 28.92 59.25
CA ARG A 7 11.59 30.30 58.99
C ARG A 7 11.80 30.65 57.50
N SER A 8 10.84 31.36 56.93
CA SER A 8 10.86 32.08 55.65
C SER A 8 11.63 33.40 55.76
N LEU A 9 12.18 33.89 54.63
CA LEU A 9 12.18 35.33 54.32
C LEU A 9 12.38 35.57 52.82
N GLU A 10 11.36 36.20 52.22
CA GLU A 10 11.39 36.90 50.93
C GLU A 10 12.30 38.12 51.00
N ASN A 11 12.92 38.51 49.88
CA ASN A 11 12.94 39.91 49.46
C ASN A 11 13.31 40.06 47.98
N THR A 12 12.32 40.59 47.27
CA THR A 12 12.26 41.24 45.96
C THR A 12 13.33 42.33 45.77
N VAL A 13 13.77 42.58 44.52
CA VAL A 13 13.73 43.90 43.82
C VAL A 13 14.54 43.93 42.49
N ASN A 14 13.79 44.17 41.41
CA ASN A 14 14.04 44.96 40.18
C ASN A 14 15.23 44.72 39.21
N ARG A 15 14.86 44.19 38.03
CA ARG A 15 14.73 44.87 36.71
C ARG A 15 15.92 45.72 36.21
N VAL A 16 16.51 45.35 35.05
CA VAL A 16 16.81 46.23 33.88
C VAL A 16 17.15 45.35 32.65
N TYR A 17 16.48 45.60 31.52
CA TYR A 17 16.81 45.12 30.16
C TYR A 17 18.01 45.91 29.59
N PRO A 18 18.72 45.37 28.58
CA PRO A 18 18.95 46.21 27.41
C PRO A 18 18.62 45.53 26.08
N ASP A 19 18.09 46.36 25.20
CA ASP A 19 17.71 46.14 23.81
C ASP A 19 18.89 45.89 22.85
N GLN A 20 18.54 45.18 21.78
CA GLN A 20 18.95 45.35 20.37
C GLN A 20 20.36 45.86 20.03
N LEU A 21 21.14 45.01 19.36
CA LEU A 21 22.04 45.42 18.28
C LEU A 21 22.09 44.35 17.17
N VAL A 22 21.66 44.76 15.99
CA VAL A 22 21.83 44.07 14.69
C VAL A 22 23.32 44.04 14.31
N PRO A 23 23.79 42.97 13.64
CA PRO A 23 24.86 43.15 12.66
C PRO A 23 24.41 42.79 11.24
N LYS A 24 24.71 43.73 10.34
CA LYS A 24 24.62 43.66 8.88
C LYS A 24 25.56 42.60 8.29
N ILE A 25 25.08 42.08 7.16
CA ILE A 25 25.76 41.48 6.01
C ILE A 25 27.27 41.77 5.93
N ASN A 26 28.07 40.72 5.72
CA ASN A 26 29.20 40.75 4.80
C ASN A 26 29.45 39.37 4.15
N THR A 27 29.50 39.41 2.82
CA THR A 27 29.96 38.39 1.88
C THR A 27 31.40 37.94 2.12
N ILE A 28 31.74 36.67 1.80
CA ILE A 28 32.72 36.27 0.74
C ILE A 28 33.12 34.78 0.83
N LYS A 29 33.11 34.15 -0.36
CA LYS A 29 33.87 32.97 -0.87
C LYS A 29 33.41 31.52 -0.64
N LYS A 30 33.10 30.94 -1.81
CA LYS A 30 33.01 29.52 -2.19
C LYS A 30 34.27 28.71 -1.84
N THR A 31 34.05 27.44 -1.46
CA THR A 31 34.72 26.21 -1.96
C THR A 31 33.85 25.01 -1.48
N SER A 32 33.02 24.41 -2.33
CA SER A 32 33.30 23.23 -3.18
C SER A 32 33.55 21.90 -2.43
N THR A 33 32.47 21.16 -2.14
CA THR A 33 32.42 19.69 -2.32
C THR A 33 30.95 19.25 -2.29
N LEU A 34 30.27 19.33 -3.44
CA LEU A 34 28.97 18.71 -3.65
C LEU A 34 29.23 17.51 -4.56
N ALA A 35 29.37 16.32 -3.96
CA ALA A 35 29.41 15.07 -4.69
C ALA A 35 28.36 14.14 -4.10
N ASN A 36 27.54 13.58 -5.00
CA ASN A 36 26.54 12.51 -4.82
C ASN A 36 25.14 12.95 -4.33
N LEU A 37 24.37 13.48 -5.28
CA LEU A 37 22.91 13.50 -5.25
C LEU A 37 22.40 12.32 -6.11
N PRO A 38 21.51 11.44 -5.65
CA PRO A 38 20.86 10.45 -6.52
C PRO A 38 19.95 11.18 -7.51
N SER A 39 20.17 10.94 -8.80
CA SER A 39 19.45 11.52 -9.93
C SER A 39 18.01 11.01 -9.98
N ILE A 40 17.12 11.72 -9.29
CA ILE A 40 15.69 11.68 -9.56
C ILE A 40 15.43 12.75 -10.62
N LEU A 41 14.93 12.34 -11.79
CA LEU A 41 14.49 13.16 -12.95
C LEU A 41 15.47 13.28 -14.13
N GLU A 42 15.19 12.51 -15.18
CA GLU A 42 15.30 13.01 -16.56
C GLU A 42 13.94 13.54 -17.00
N MET A 43 13.95 14.74 -17.60
CA MET A 43 12.86 15.37 -18.32
C MET A 43 13.29 15.46 -19.80
N PRO A 44 12.41 15.21 -20.79
CA PRO A 44 12.78 15.22 -22.20
C PRO A 44 13.14 16.63 -22.65
N GLN A 45 14.35 16.80 -23.21
CA GLN A 45 14.79 18.07 -23.79
C GLN A 45 14.12 18.30 -25.14
N GLU A 46 13.37 19.40 -25.28
CA GLU A 46 13.15 20.05 -26.57
C GLU A 46 13.63 21.51 -26.52
N ILE A 47 14.58 21.78 -27.42
CA ILE A 47 14.73 23.00 -28.23
C ILE A 47 14.99 24.31 -27.48
N LYS A 48 16.26 24.75 -27.49
CA LYS A 48 16.62 26.18 -27.47
C LYS A 48 17.28 26.59 -28.77
N LYS A 49 16.67 27.60 -29.40
CA LYS A 49 17.13 28.37 -30.56
C LYS A 49 18.20 29.40 -30.18
N SER A 50 19.20 29.60 -31.06
CA SER A 50 19.70 30.89 -31.58
C SER A 50 20.77 30.60 -32.64
N CYS A 51 20.57 30.82 -33.96
CA CYS A 51 20.66 32.07 -34.74
C CYS A 51 22.09 32.68 -34.73
N GLY A 52 22.78 33.05 -35.83
CA GLY A 52 22.54 33.06 -37.29
C GLY A 52 23.82 32.58 -38.03
N ASP A 53 23.97 32.63 -39.36
CA ASP A 53 23.69 33.73 -40.29
C ASP A 53 23.62 33.21 -41.75
N LYS A 54 22.64 33.74 -42.53
CA LYS A 54 22.64 34.09 -43.98
C LYS A 54 23.01 33.02 -45.03
N GLN A 55 22.31 32.83 -46.16
CA GLN A 55 21.54 33.73 -47.05
C GLN A 55 20.66 32.84 -48.01
N VAL A 56 19.39 33.19 -48.28
CA VAL A 56 18.81 33.58 -49.62
C VAL A 56 18.54 32.36 -50.56
N GLU A 57 17.39 32.10 -51.21
CA GLU A 57 16.20 32.86 -51.64
C GLU A 57 15.07 31.89 -52.12
N ILE A 58 13.78 32.30 -51.97
CA ILE A 58 12.65 32.32 -52.96
C ILE A 58 12.20 30.98 -53.62
N THR A 59 10.93 30.55 -53.85
CA THR A 59 9.57 31.11 -54.12
C THR A 59 8.52 29.99 -53.85
N VAL A 60 7.34 30.19 -53.23
CA VAL A 60 5.96 30.51 -53.74
C VAL A 60 5.31 29.59 -54.81
N GLU A 61 4.03 29.21 -54.54
CA GLU A 61 2.92 28.76 -55.45
C GLU A 61 2.82 27.25 -55.77
N ARG A 62 1.68 26.56 -56.01
CA ARG A 62 0.20 26.71 -55.89
C ARG A 62 -0.44 25.37 -56.35
N ILE A 63 -1.66 25.08 -55.86
CA ILE A 63 -2.84 24.49 -56.59
C ILE A 63 -2.98 22.96 -56.89
N LYS A 64 -3.97 22.38 -56.17
CA LYS A 64 -5.18 21.57 -56.55
C LYS A 64 -5.18 20.28 -57.41
N MET A 65 -5.89 19.30 -56.80
CA MET A 65 -7.02 18.45 -57.27
C MET A 65 -6.84 17.38 -58.36
N ALA A 66 -7.31 16.15 -58.05
CA ALA A 66 -8.41 15.47 -58.78
C ALA A 66 -9.01 14.27 -58.00
N LYS A 67 -10.33 14.14 -58.06
CA LYS A 67 -11.17 12.98 -57.66
C LYS A 67 -11.36 12.02 -58.84
N SER A 68 -11.68 10.76 -58.59
CA SER A 68 -12.86 10.10 -59.21
C SER A 68 -13.23 8.77 -58.52
N ILE A 69 -14.51 8.41 -58.69
CA ILE A 69 -15.32 7.36 -58.04
C ILE A 69 -15.86 6.45 -59.16
N LYS A 70 -16.07 5.15 -58.89
CA LYS A 70 -17.24 4.28 -59.25
C LYS A 70 -16.81 2.80 -59.29
N GLU A 71 -17.42 1.83 -58.60
CA GLU A 71 -18.79 1.24 -58.58
C GLU A 71 -18.97 -0.03 -59.45
N LYS A 72 -19.17 -1.17 -58.75
CA LYS A 72 -20.11 -2.32 -58.96
C LYS A 72 -20.02 -3.36 -60.11
N GLN A 73 -20.01 -4.63 -59.64
CA GLN A 73 -20.94 -5.77 -59.86
C GLN A 73 -20.74 -6.88 -60.93
N SER A 74 -21.26 -8.06 -60.53
CA SER A 74 -21.67 -9.29 -61.29
C SER A 74 -20.57 -10.35 -61.50
N ASN A 75 -20.73 -11.69 -61.46
CA ASN A 75 -21.80 -12.72 -61.33
C ASN A 75 -21.09 -14.02 -60.84
N ASP A 76 -21.61 -14.87 -59.93
CA ASP A 76 -22.60 -15.95 -60.05
C ASP A 76 -22.08 -17.34 -60.54
N PHE A 77 -22.68 -18.41 -60.01
CA PHE A 77 -22.61 -19.87 -60.31
C PHE A 77 -21.84 -20.85 -59.38
N GLU A 78 -22.62 -21.41 -58.43
CA GLU A 78 -23.00 -22.83 -58.25
C GLU A 78 -22.06 -24.03 -58.58
N LYS A 79 -21.95 -24.94 -57.59
CA LYS A 79 -22.40 -26.36 -57.57
C LYS A 79 -21.39 -27.54 -57.42
N VAL A 80 -21.81 -28.49 -56.56
CA VAL A 80 -21.61 -29.96 -56.54
C VAL A 80 -20.27 -30.45 -55.93
N ALA A 81 -20.22 -30.92 -54.67
CA ALA A 81 -20.59 -32.25 -54.12
C ALA A 81 -19.75 -33.44 -54.64
N PHE A 82 -19.03 -34.15 -53.75
CA PHE A 82 -19.22 -35.58 -53.40
C PHE A 82 -18.05 -36.20 -52.60
N LYS A 83 -18.42 -36.77 -51.44
CA LYS A 83 -17.96 -37.99 -50.73
C LYS A 83 -16.59 -38.64 -51.06
N ARG A 84 -15.87 -39.02 -50.00
CA ARG A 84 -15.53 -40.43 -49.69
C ARG A 84 -15.24 -40.66 -48.20
N LYS A 85 -15.75 -41.81 -47.70
CA LYS A 85 -15.60 -42.39 -46.36
C LYS A 85 -14.27 -43.14 -46.23
N ALA A 86 -13.73 -43.22 -45.01
CA ALA A 86 -13.12 -44.44 -44.47
C ALA A 86 -13.21 -44.41 -42.94
N GLU A 87 -13.77 -45.48 -42.36
CA GLU A 87 -13.88 -45.78 -40.94
C GLU A 87 -12.52 -46.17 -40.33
N GLY A 88 -12.38 -45.91 -39.03
CA GLY A 88 -11.30 -46.40 -38.17
C GLY A 88 -11.45 -45.77 -36.78
N GLU A 89 -12.03 -46.53 -35.84
CA GLU A 89 -12.35 -46.12 -34.48
C GLU A 89 -11.11 -45.80 -33.62
N GLU A 90 -11.15 -44.69 -32.86
CA GLU A 90 -10.97 -44.67 -31.39
C GLU A 90 -11.27 -43.26 -30.86
N LYS A 91 -12.15 -43.15 -29.86
CA LYS A 91 -12.46 -41.91 -29.15
C LYS A 91 -11.33 -41.58 -28.14
N PRO A 92 -11.07 -40.29 -27.90
CA PRO A 92 -11.37 -39.82 -26.54
C PRO A 92 -12.32 -38.61 -26.53
N ALA A 93 -13.03 -38.53 -25.41
CA ALA A 93 -14.12 -37.62 -25.12
C ALA A 93 -13.78 -36.14 -25.35
N GLY A 94 -14.75 -35.42 -25.92
CA GLY A 94 -14.60 -34.07 -26.42
C GLY A 94 -14.21 -33.04 -25.36
N LYS A 95 -13.20 -32.23 -25.71
CA LYS A 95 -13.09 -30.87 -25.21
C LYS A 95 -14.33 -30.10 -25.67
N LYS A 96 -15.24 -29.81 -24.75
CA LYS A 96 -16.19 -28.72 -24.95
C LYS A 96 -15.39 -27.43 -24.91
N GLU A 97 -15.03 -26.92 -26.09
CA GLU A 97 -14.71 -25.50 -26.26
C GLU A 97 -15.88 -24.71 -25.66
N ALA A 98 -15.58 -23.96 -24.60
CA ALA A 98 -16.50 -22.98 -24.06
C ALA A 98 -16.72 -21.92 -25.13
N LYS A 99 -17.86 -22.02 -25.83
CA LYS A 99 -18.38 -20.96 -26.70
C LYS A 99 -18.30 -19.64 -25.96
N ILE A 100 -17.63 -18.68 -26.58
CA ILE A 100 -17.67 -17.26 -26.25
C ILE A 100 -19.14 -16.85 -26.28
N ILE A 101 -19.72 -16.62 -25.10
CA ILE A 101 -21.06 -16.03 -24.98
C ILE A 101 -20.88 -14.52 -25.02
N GLU A 102 -21.46 -13.95 -26.07
CA GLU A 102 -21.71 -12.53 -26.27
C GLU A 102 -22.35 -11.90 -25.02
N LEU A 103 -21.78 -10.76 -24.62
CA LEU A 103 -21.99 -10.09 -23.34
C LEU A 103 -23.28 -9.26 -23.34
N ASP A 104 -24.44 -9.93 -23.27
CA ASP A 104 -25.76 -9.29 -23.08
C ASP A 104 -26.50 -9.76 -21.80
N SER A 105 -25.79 -10.39 -20.85
CA SER A 105 -26.36 -10.74 -19.54
C SER A 105 -26.25 -9.55 -18.57
N PRO A 106 -27.31 -9.23 -17.79
CA PRO A 106 -27.30 -8.09 -16.88
C PRO A 106 -26.12 -8.19 -15.90
N LEU A 107 -25.46 -7.05 -15.64
CA LEU A 107 -24.38 -6.92 -14.68
C LEU A 107 -24.86 -7.43 -13.30
N LEU A 108 -24.63 -8.72 -13.02
CA LEU A 108 -25.04 -9.35 -11.78
C LEU A 108 -24.12 -8.85 -10.66
N THR A 109 -24.60 -7.84 -9.95
CA THR A 109 -24.08 -7.47 -8.64
C THR A 109 -24.41 -8.61 -7.67
N MET A 110 -23.45 -9.50 -7.41
CA MET A 110 -23.62 -10.50 -6.35
C MET A 110 -23.21 -9.85 -5.03
N PRO A 111 -24.13 -9.60 -4.08
CA PRO A 111 -23.73 -9.26 -2.72
C PRO A 111 -22.88 -10.40 -2.16
N LEU A 112 -21.76 -10.06 -1.51
CA LEU A 112 -20.89 -11.03 -0.85
C LEU A 112 -21.71 -11.75 0.24
N PRO A 113 -21.75 -13.10 0.25
CA PRO A 113 -22.63 -13.84 1.14
C PRO A 113 -22.14 -13.76 2.59
N HIS A 114 -22.97 -13.18 3.48
CA HIS A 114 -22.63 -12.95 4.88
C HIS A 114 -22.03 -14.18 5.58
N ILE A 115 -20.82 -14.03 6.11
CA ILE A 115 -20.13 -15.07 6.87
C ILE A 115 -20.41 -14.92 8.38
N PRO A 116 -21.02 -15.92 9.04
CA PRO A 116 -21.28 -15.87 10.47
C PRO A 116 -19.99 -15.75 11.30
N LEU A 117 -20.04 -14.96 12.38
CA LEU A 117 -18.90 -14.78 13.31
C LEU A 117 -18.35 -16.11 13.84
N LYS A 118 -19.20 -17.12 14.04
CA LYS A 118 -18.77 -18.46 14.47
C LYS A 118 -17.73 -19.06 13.51
N ASN A 119 -17.94 -18.92 12.20
CA ASN A 119 -17.01 -19.45 11.20
C ASN A 119 -15.67 -18.70 11.24
N ILE A 120 -15.70 -17.40 11.51
CA ILE A 120 -14.49 -16.57 11.66
C ILE A 120 -13.70 -17.04 12.89
N MET A 121 -14.37 -17.25 14.03
CA MET A 121 -13.75 -17.77 15.26
C MET A 121 -13.15 -19.17 15.03
N ASP A 122 -13.82 -20.02 14.27
CA ASP A 122 -13.28 -21.34 13.91
C ASP A 122 -12.01 -21.23 13.06
N VAL A 123 -11.92 -20.26 12.13
CA VAL A 123 -10.69 -19.97 11.38
C VAL A 123 -9.57 -19.52 12.33
N GLU A 124 -9.87 -18.63 13.27
CA GLU A 124 -8.86 -18.15 14.23
C GLU A 124 -8.31 -19.29 15.09
N VAL A 125 -9.18 -20.15 15.62
CA VAL A 125 -8.75 -21.34 16.37
C VAL A 125 -7.86 -22.24 15.52
N LYS A 126 -8.23 -22.46 14.25
CA LYS A 126 -7.54 -23.37 13.34
C LYS A 126 -6.27 -22.84 12.69
N LEU A 127 -6.02 -21.53 12.68
CA LEU A 127 -4.86 -20.95 11.98
C LEU A 127 -4.07 -19.92 12.80
N VAL A 128 -4.71 -19.18 13.70
CA VAL A 128 -4.07 -18.10 14.48
C VAL A 128 -3.44 -18.66 15.75
N TYR A 129 -4.13 -19.60 16.40
CA TYR A 129 -3.75 -20.17 17.69
C TYR A 129 -3.17 -21.60 17.62
N VAL A 130 -2.84 -22.10 16.43
CA VAL A 130 -2.39 -23.50 16.18
C VAL A 130 -1.14 -23.88 16.97
N ASP A 131 -0.23 -22.95 17.20
CA ASP A 131 1.06 -23.22 17.85
C ASP A 131 0.97 -23.51 19.37
N GLU A 132 -0.14 -24.06 19.84
CA GLU A 132 -0.36 -24.48 21.23
C GLU A 132 0.52 -25.66 21.63
N GLU A 133 1.04 -26.45 20.67
CA GLU A 133 1.49 -27.81 20.97
C GLU A 133 2.98 -28.11 20.81
N ASP A 134 3.81 -27.30 20.13
CA ASP A 134 5.28 -27.47 20.21
C ASP A 134 6.14 -26.25 19.88
N VAL A 135 7.20 -26.07 20.68
CA VAL A 135 8.36 -25.20 20.36
C VAL A 135 9.32 -26.02 19.52
N SER A 136 8.82 -26.75 18.52
CA SER A 136 9.68 -27.12 17.41
C SER A 136 9.96 -25.82 16.69
N TYR A 137 11.20 -25.33 16.77
CA TYR A 137 11.65 -24.19 15.99
C TYR A 137 11.27 -24.46 14.52
N GLU A 138 10.19 -23.85 14.02
CA GLU A 138 9.68 -23.97 12.64
C GLU A 138 10.63 -23.28 11.63
N PHE A 139 11.94 -23.30 11.89
CA PHE A 139 12.97 -22.62 11.09
C PHE A 139 13.86 -23.60 10.34
N VAL A 140 13.61 -24.90 10.42
CA VAL A 140 14.45 -25.93 9.78
C VAL A 140 13.89 -26.42 8.44
N GLU A 141 12.61 -26.21 8.13
CA GLU A 141 12.11 -26.37 6.76
C GLU A 141 12.26 -25.07 5.98
N SER A 142 13.52 -24.69 5.74
CA SER A 142 13.83 -24.06 4.46
C SER A 142 13.41 -25.07 3.40
N PHE A 143 12.30 -24.81 2.71
CA PHE A 143 11.91 -25.57 1.53
C PHE A 143 13.03 -25.40 0.49
N MET A 144 13.98 -26.34 0.50
CA MET A 144 14.84 -26.64 -0.63
C MET A 144 13.91 -26.97 -1.80
N SER A 145 13.65 -25.98 -2.65
CA SER A 145 13.00 -26.20 -3.94
C SER A 145 13.86 -27.16 -4.77
N PRO A 146 13.34 -28.33 -5.20
CA PRO A 146 14.02 -29.10 -6.23
C PRO A 146 13.84 -28.37 -7.57
N GLY A 147 14.83 -27.54 -7.90
CA GLY A 147 15.32 -27.28 -9.24
C GLY A 147 14.34 -26.78 -10.31
N ILE A 148 14.35 -25.46 -10.54
CA ILE A 148 14.26 -24.93 -11.92
C ILE A 148 15.40 -23.92 -12.10
N ARG A 149 16.46 -24.35 -12.79
CA ARG A 149 17.54 -23.50 -13.29
C ARG A 149 17.06 -22.78 -14.57
N PRO A 150 17.17 -21.45 -14.68
CA PRO A 150 17.23 -20.78 -15.97
C PRO A 150 18.65 -20.91 -16.53
N THR A 151 18.71 -21.36 -17.77
CA THR A 151 19.90 -21.64 -18.57
C THR A 151 20.81 -20.42 -18.73
N CYS A 152 22.09 -20.53 -18.36
CA CYS A 152 23.20 -19.77 -18.93
C CYS A 152 24.48 -20.61 -18.90
N ARG A 153 25.28 -20.49 -19.97
CA ARG A 153 26.21 -21.47 -20.53
C ARG A 153 27.39 -21.90 -19.64
N ALA A 154 27.84 -23.11 -19.94
CA ALA A 154 28.93 -23.88 -19.38
C ALA A 154 30.33 -23.25 -19.54
N ALA A 155 31.15 -23.45 -18.51
CA ALA A 155 32.54 -23.87 -18.62
C ALA A 155 32.85 -24.84 -17.47
N GLU A 156 33.23 -26.07 -17.83
CA GLU A 156 33.86 -27.10 -16.99
C GLU A 156 35.23 -26.58 -16.52
N ILE A 157 35.92 -26.98 -15.43
CA ILE A 157 36.23 -28.27 -14.75
C ILE A 157 36.77 -27.82 -13.34
N VAL A 158 36.53 -28.41 -12.16
CA VAL A 158 37.05 -29.66 -11.55
C VAL A 158 36.39 -29.82 -10.15
N ASP A 159 35.97 -31.04 -9.82
CA ASP A 159 35.35 -31.55 -8.57
C ASP A 159 36.41 -32.27 -7.69
N PRO A 160 36.15 -32.85 -6.49
CA PRO A 160 35.19 -32.58 -5.40
C PRO A 160 35.93 -32.29 -4.06
N LEU A 161 35.22 -31.82 -3.02
CA LEU A 161 35.32 -32.33 -1.63
C LEU A 161 34.49 -31.50 -0.66
N HIS A 162 33.85 -32.23 0.26
CA HIS A 162 33.07 -31.79 1.42
C HIS A 162 31.62 -31.34 1.18
N VAL A 163 30.74 -32.34 1.17
CA VAL A 163 29.37 -32.23 1.69
C VAL A 163 29.44 -32.06 3.21
N PRO A 164 28.81 -31.05 3.82
CA PRO A 164 28.39 -31.12 5.21
C PRO A 164 26.88 -31.38 5.24
N ASN A 165 26.51 -32.53 5.80
CA ASN A 165 25.14 -32.79 6.24
C ASN A 165 24.71 -31.70 7.25
N PHE A 166 23.74 -30.87 6.88
CA PHE A 166 23.13 -29.90 7.79
C PHE A 166 21.76 -30.42 8.25
N SER A 167 21.79 -31.20 9.32
CA SER A 167 20.61 -31.57 10.11
C SER A 167 20.78 -31.09 11.56
N PHE A 168 21.15 -29.82 11.75
CA PHE A 168 21.31 -29.24 13.09
C PHE A 168 20.45 -27.99 13.24
N LEU A 169 19.50 -28.09 14.18
CA LEU A 169 18.73 -26.96 14.70
C LEU A 169 19.70 -25.86 15.17
N PRO A 170 19.36 -24.57 14.98
CA PRO A 170 20.15 -23.49 15.54
C PRO A 170 20.24 -23.67 17.06
N GLN A 171 21.45 -23.81 17.60
CA GLN A 171 21.65 -24.01 19.03
C GLN A 171 21.44 -22.67 19.73
N THR A 172 20.20 -22.29 20.00
CA THR A 172 19.84 -21.07 20.76
C THR A 172 20.49 -21.05 22.14
N ASP A 173 20.74 -19.87 22.71
CA ASP A 173 21.34 -19.75 24.05
C ASP A 173 20.50 -20.52 25.08
N LYS A 174 21.15 -21.19 26.04
CA LYS A 174 20.47 -22.05 27.03
C LYS A 174 19.44 -21.27 27.85
N TRP A 175 19.70 -20.00 28.17
CA TRP A 175 18.76 -19.16 28.91
C TRP A 175 17.56 -18.77 28.06
N LEU A 176 17.78 -18.46 26.78
CA LEU A 176 16.70 -18.18 25.85
C LEU A 176 15.81 -19.43 25.65
N GLN A 177 16.41 -20.61 25.51
CA GLN A 177 15.66 -21.87 25.41
C GLN A 177 14.79 -22.13 26.63
N VAL A 178 15.33 -21.94 27.84
CA VAL A 178 14.58 -22.12 29.09
C VAL A 178 13.41 -21.14 29.15
N ALA A 179 13.64 -19.85 28.89
CA ALA A 179 12.59 -18.84 28.90
C ALA A 179 11.47 -19.15 27.88
N LEU A 180 11.81 -19.61 26.67
CA LEU A 180 10.83 -19.99 25.64
C LEU A 180 10.01 -21.22 26.02
N LYS A 181 10.65 -22.23 26.63
CA LYS A 181 9.97 -23.44 27.12
C LYS A 181 9.03 -23.11 28.27
N ASP A 182 9.47 -22.30 29.23
CA ASP A 182 8.67 -21.87 30.37
C ASP A 182 7.47 -21.03 29.92
N ALA A 183 7.69 -20.09 28.98
CA ALA A 183 6.63 -19.29 28.39
C ALA A 183 5.56 -20.17 27.70
N SER A 184 6.01 -21.17 26.93
CA SER A 184 5.12 -22.08 26.20
C SER A 184 4.36 -23.01 27.15
N SER A 185 5.00 -23.51 28.21
CA SER A 185 4.35 -24.28 29.28
C SER A 185 3.28 -23.44 29.97
N CYS A 186 3.58 -22.19 30.33
CA CYS A 186 2.61 -21.26 30.89
C CYS A 186 1.44 -21.01 29.93
N TYR A 187 1.71 -20.87 28.64
CA TYR A 187 0.69 -20.67 27.61
C TYR A 187 -0.27 -21.87 27.53
N ARG A 188 0.26 -23.11 27.49
CA ARG A 188 -0.55 -24.36 27.50
C ARG A 188 -1.40 -24.49 28.75
N GLN A 189 -0.89 -24.04 29.90
CA GLN A 189 -1.64 -23.97 31.16
C GLN A 189 -2.69 -22.83 31.19
N LYS A 190 -2.92 -22.13 30.06
CA LYS A 190 -3.80 -20.96 29.94
C LYS A 190 -3.41 -19.79 30.84
N LYS A 191 -2.18 -19.76 31.35
CA LYS A 191 -1.60 -18.66 32.14
C LYS A 191 -1.02 -17.60 31.21
N TYR A 192 -1.86 -17.03 30.35
CA TYR A 192 -1.43 -16.15 29.25
C TYR A 192 -0.68 -14.90 29.70
N ALA A 193 -1.04 -14.33 30.85
CA ALA A 193 -0.33 -13.18 31.42
C ALA A 193 1.11 -13.53 31.83
N VAL A 194 1.31 -14.71 32.43
CA VAL A 194 2.64 -15.21 32.83
C VAL A 194 3.45 -15.57 31.58
N ALA A 195 2.82 -16.24 30.61
CA ALA A 195 3.44 -16.55 29.33
C ALA A 195 3.92 -15.28 28.60
N ALA A 196 3.10 -14.23 28.55
CA ALA A 196 3.48 -12.96 27.96
C ALA A 196 4.67 -12.31 28.70
N GLY A 197 4.72 -12.41 30.03
CA GLY A 197 5.87 -11.97 30.83
C GLY A 197 7.15 -12.69 30.42
N GLN A 198 7.11 -14.02 30.34
CA GLN A 198 8.25 -14.85 29.96
C GLN A 198 8.69 -14.63 28.50
N PHE A 199 7.75 -14.48 27.57
CA PHE A 199 8.08 -14.12 26.19
C PHE A 199 8.71 -12.73 26.08
N ARG A 200 8.32 -11.74 26.89
CA ARG A 200 9.02 -10.44 26.93
C ARG A 200 10.46 -10.60 27.45
N THR A 201 10.68 -11.41 28.48
CA THR A 201 12.03 -11.72 28.97
C THR A 201 12.86 -12.41 27.89
N ALA A 202 12.29 -13.37 27.16
CA ALA A 202 12.93 -14.01 26.03
C ALA A 202 13.30 -13.00 24.92
N LEU A 203 12.41 -12.04 24.62
CA LEU A 203 12.67 -10.98 23.64
C LEU A 203 13.83 -10.07 24.09
N GLU A 204 13.89 -9.73 25.37
CA GLU A 204 14.97 -8.93 25.94
C GLU A 204 16.31 -9.67 25.85
N LEU A 205 16.34 -10.96 26.18
CA LEU A 205 17.52 -11.82 26.00
C LEU A 205 17.95 -11.86 24.52
N CYS A 206 17.00 -12.03 23.60
CA CYS A 206 17.26 -12.01 22.16
C CYS A 206 17.92 -10.69 21.73
N SER A 207 17.42 -9.54 22.21
CA SER A 207 17.97 -8.21 21.91
C SER A 207 19.38 -7.98 22.46
N LYS A 208 19.76 -8.72 23.52
CA LYS A 208 21.09 -8.70 24.13
C LYS A 208 22.07 -9.68 23.47
N GLY A 209 21.67 -10.32 22.36
CA GLY A 209 22.52 -11.24 21.60
C GLY A 209 22.37 -12.72 21.96
N ALA A 210 21.40 -13.11 22.81
CA ALA A 210 21.17 -14.50 23.21
C ALA A 210 20.45 -15.36 22.15
N ALA A 211 20.28 -14.86 20.93
CA ALA A 211 19.51 -15.52 19.88
C ALA A 211 20.11 -16.87 19.45
N LEU A 212 21.44 -16.96 19.33
CA LEU A 212 22.16 -18.20 19.00
C LEU A 212 23.38 -18.38 19.91
N GLY A 213 23.69 -19.64 20.25
CA GLY A 213 24.69 -20.06 21.23
C GLY A 213 26.13 -19.71 20.86
N LYS A 214 26.35 -19.19 19.65
CA LYS A 214 27.55 -18.47 19.25
C LYS A 214 27.16 -17.05 18.80
N PRO A 215 27.17 -16.07 19.71
CA PRO A 215 26.67 -14.71 19.46
C PRO A 215 27.32 -13.98 18.28
N PHE A 216 28.56 -14.36 17.94
CA PHE A 216 29.34 -13.76 16.85
C PHE A 216 29.25 -14.52 15.51
N GLU A 217 28.63 -15.70 15.47
CA GLU A 217 28.43 -16.52 14.25
C GLU A 217 26.97 -16.52 13.77
N ALA A 218 26.05 -15.92 14.52
CA ALA A 218 24.63 -15.83 14.22
C ALA A 218 24.35 -14.89 13.04
N SER A 219 23.63 -15.34 12.01
CA SER A 219 23.19 -14.43 10.95
C SER A 219 22.12 -13.46 11.46
N ALA A 220 22.07 -12.24 10.91
CA ALA A 220 21.01 -11.29 11.26
C ALA A 220 19.61 -11.82 10.96
N GLU A 221 19.49 -12.71 9.97
CA GLU A 221 18.24 -13.37 9.58
C GLU A 221 17.77 -14.36 10.65
N ASP A 222 18.67 -15.18 11.21
CA ASP A 222 18.33 -16.10 12.30
C ASP A 222 17.84 -15.36 13.54
N ILE A 223 18.50 -14.24 13.88
CA ILE A 223 18.11 -13.38 15.00
C ILE A 223 16.73 -12.77 14.76
N ALA A 224 16.49 -12.23 13.55
CA ALA A 224 15.21 -11.66 13.17
C ALA A 224 14.10 -12.72 13.20
N SER A 225 14.41 -13.95 12.79
CA SER A 225 13.50 -15.08 12.79
C SER A 225 13.06 -15.47 14.21
N VAL A 226 14.02 -15.61 15.13
CA VAL A 226 13.74 -15.87 16.56
C VAL A 226 12.98 -14.71 17.20
N ALA A 227 13.36 -13.46 16.93
CA ALA A 227 12.64 -12.29 17.44
C ALA A 227 11.19 -12.26 16.91
N SER A 228 10.99 -12.50 15.61
CA SER A 228 9.67 -12.60 14.98
C SER A 228 8.80 -13.67 15.65
N PHE A 229 9.38 -14.84 15.93
CA PHE A 229 8.71 -15.91 16.68
C PHE A 229 8.21 -15.41 18.05
N ILE A 230 9.08 -14.74 18.81
CA ILE A 230 8.72 -14.25 20.15
C ILE A 230 7.63 -13.18 20.07
N GLU A 231 7.77 -12.22 19.15
CA GLU A 231 6.79 -11.17 18.89
C GLU A 231 5.41 -11.75 18.53
N THR A 232 5.39 -12.77 17.67
CA THR A 232 4.14 -13.41 17.23
C THR A 232 3.49 -14.22 18.37
N LYS A 233 4.28 -14.83 19.27
CA LYS A 233 3.73 -15.45 20.51
C LYS A 233 3.15 -14.42 21.45
N LEU A 234 3.79 -13.25 21.61
CA LEU A 234 3.23 -12.16 22.41
C LEU A 234 1.86 -11.72 21.87
N VAL A 235 1.70 -11.63 20.55
CA VAL A 235 0.40 -11.35 19.91
C VAL A 235 -0.66 -12.37 20.35
N THR A 236 -0.37 -13.67 20.24
CA THR A 236 -1.33 -14.71 20.65
C THR A 236 -1.71 -14.64 22.13
N CYS A 237 -0.74 -14.38 23.02
CA CYS A 237 -1.01 -14.20 24.45
C CYS A 237 -1.98 -13.04 24.70
N TYR A 238 -1.73 -11.87 24.11
CA TYR A 238 -2.59 -10.71 24.31
C TYR A 238 -3.98 -10.87 23.69
N LEU A 239 -4.08 -11.52 22.53
CA LEU A 239 -5.37 -11.85 21.94
C LEU A 239 -6.18 -12.78 22.85
N ARG A 240 -5.56 -13.83 23.42
CA ARG A 240 -6.19 -14.70 24.42
C ARG A 240 -6.60 -13.95 25.69
N MET A 241 -5.87 -12.89 26.05
CA MET A 241 -6.21 -12.00 27.16
C MET A 241 -7.25 -10.92 26.81
N ARG A 242 -7.75 -10.88 25.56
CA ARG A 242 -8.65 -9.83 25.04
C ARG A 242 -8.04 -8.41 25.15
N LYS A 243 -6.73 -8.28 24.90
CA LYS A 243 -5.99 -7.02 24.90
C LYS A 243 -5.37 -6.71 23.53
N PRO A 244 -6.19 -6.50 22.48
CA PRO A 244 -5.68 -6.30 21.12
C PRO A 244 -4.80 -5.04 20.99
N ASP A 245 -5.02 -4.00 21.81
CA ASP A 245 -4.17 -2.80 21.84
C ASP A 245 -2.71 -3.10 22.19
N LEU A 246 -2.49 -4.04 23.12
CA LEU A 246 -1.13 -4.48 23.48
C LEU A 246 -0.53 -5.35 22.37
N ALA A 247 -1.36 -6.13 21.66
CA ALA A 247 -0.92 -7.01 20.59
C ALA A 247 -0.47 -6.26 19.33
N LEU A 248 -1.04 -5.08 19.07
CA LEU A 248 -0.90 -4.38 17.80
C LEU A 248 0.55 -4.08 17.40
N ASN A 249 1.33 -3.47 18.30
CA ASN A 249 2.73 -3.17 17.99
C ASN A 249 3.59 -4.43 17.83
N HIS A 250 3.29 -5.49 18.59
CA HIS A 250 3.97 -6.78 18.43
C HIS A 250 3.63 -7.43 17.08
N ALA A 251 2.39 -7.30 16.61
CA ALA A 251 1.99 -7.79 15.29
C ALA A 251 2.75 -7.06 14.16
N HIS A 252 2.87 -5.73 14.24
CA HIS A 252 3.68 -4.97 13.29
C HIS A 252 5.16 -5.39 13.32
N ARG A 253 5.76 -5.48 14.50
CA ARG A 253 7.17 -5.88 14.67
C ARG A 253 7.44 -7.28 14.15
N SER A 254 6.53 -8.24 14.37
CA SER A 254 6.67 -9.60 13.82
C SER A 254 6.75 -9.61 12.28
N ILE A 255 5.99 -8.75 11.59
CA ILE A 255 6.02 -8.62 10.13
C ILE A 255 7.28 -7.91 9.67
N VAL A 256 7.73 -6.86 10.37
CA VAL A 256 9.00 -6.19 10.05
C VAL A 256 10.17 -7.17 10.12
N LEU A 257 10.16 -8.07 11.11
CA LEU A 257 11.21 -9.06 11.32
C LEU A 257 11.10 -10.28 10.39
N ASN A 258 9.89 -10.71 10.05
CA ASN A 258 9.65 -11.78 9.09
C ASN A 258 8.39 -11.50 8.26
N PRO A 259 8.53 -10.77 7.13
CA PRO A 259 7.40 -10.36 6.30
C PRO A 259 6.85 -11.49 5.42
N VAL A 260 7.56 -12.59 5.23
CA VAL A 260 7.12 -13.72 4.39
C VAL A 260 6.27 -14.73 5.16
N TYR A 261 6.33 -14.74 6.49
CA TYR A 261 5.57 -15.70 7.29
C TYR A 261 4.09 -15.33 7.36
N PHE A 262 3.25 -16.06 6.60
CA PHE A 262 1.83 -15.74 6.44
C PHE A 262 1.04 -15.66 7.77
N ARG A 263 1.42 -16.45 8.79
CA ARG A 263 0.74 -16.43 10.09
C ARG A 263 0.93 -15.09 10.82
N ASN A 264 2.04 -14.37 10.58
CA ASN A 264 2.22 -13.03 11.13
C ASN A 264 1.17 -12.05 10.59
N HIS A 265 0.90 -12.12 9.28
CA HIS A 265 -0.16 -11.34 8.64
C HIS A 265 -1.55 -11.75 9.12
N LEU A 266 -1.83 -13.04 9.28
CA LEU A 266 -3.13 -13.51 9.78
C LEU A 266 -3.37 -13.11 11.25
N ARG A 267 -2.33 -13.16 12.10
CA ARG A 267 -2.38 -12.67 13.47
C ARG A 267 -2.61 -11.15 13.51
N GLN A 268 -1.96 -10.39 12.64
CA GLN A 268 -2.24 -8.96 12.48
C GLN A 268 -3.70 -8.72 12.05
N ALA A 269 -4.22 -9.50 11.10
CA ALA A 269 -5.63 -9.42 10.68
C ALA A 269 -6.59 -9.65 11.86
N THR A 270 -6.25 -10.58 12.75
CA THR A 270 -7.02 -10.86 13.98
C THR A 270 -6.98 -9.70 14.97
N VAL A 271 -5.80 -9.07 15.14
CA VAL A 271 -5.68 -7.87 15.97
C VAL A 271 -6.52 -6.74 15.40
N PHE A 272 -6.44 -6.46 14.08
CA PHE A 272 -7.25 -5.42 13.45
C PHE A 272 -8.75 -5.69 13.57
N ARG A 273 -9.20 -6.94 13.38
CA ARG A 273 -10.61 -7.30 13.60
C ARG A 273 -11.06 -7.00 15.02
N CYS A 274 -10.26 -7.38 16.02
CA CYS A 274 -10.58 -7.11 17.43
C CYS A 274 -10.59 -5.61 17.77
N LEU A 275 -9.94 -4.77 16.96
CA LEU A 275 -9.96 -3.30 17.04
C LEU A 275 -11.02 -2.67 16.11
N GLU A 276 -11.88 -3.48 15.49
CA GLU A 276 -12.90 -3.06 14.52
C GLU A 276 -12.35 -2.35 13.28
N ARG A 277 -11.09 -2.64 12.92
CA ARG A 277 -10.37 -2.09 11.77
C ARG A 277 -10.47 -3.03 10.57
N TYR A 278 -11.69 -3.26 10.10
CA TYR A 278 -12.02 -4.35 9.16
C TYR A 278 -11.33 -4.24 7.78
N SER A 279 -11.18 -3.04 7.22
CA SER A 279 -10.45 -2.84 5.95
C SER A 279 -8.99 -3.29 6.05
N GLU A 280 -8.35 -2.98 7.18
CA GLU A 280 -6.96 -3.32 7.43
C GLU A 280 -6.82 -4.82 7.74
N ALA A 281 -7.79 -5.39 8.48
CA ALA A 281 -7.89 -6.83 8.68
C ALA A 281 -8.03 -7.59 7.35
N ALA A 282 -8.89 -7.11 6.44
CA ALA A 282 -9.06 -7.68 5.12
C ALA A 282 -7.77 -7.63 4.29
N ARG A 283 -7.06 -6.49 4.31
CA ARG A 283 -5.76 -6.36 3.65
C ARG A 283 -4.73 -7.35 4.21
N SER A 284 -4.60 -7.46 5.53
CA SER A 284 -3.65 -8.39 6.15
C SER A 284 -4.01 -9.85 5.85
N ALA A 285 -5.30 -10.21 5.77
CA ALA A 285 -5.74 -11.55 5.39
C ALA A 285 -5.45 -11.87 3.91
N MET A 286 -5.67 -10.91 3.00
CA MET A 286 -5.28 -11.04 1.58
C MET A 286 -3.77 -11.28 1.44
N ILE A 287 -2.95 -10.49 2.15
CA ILE A 287 -1.49 -10.65 2.14
C ILE A 287 -1.10 -12.01 2.72
N ALA A 288 -1.76 -12.47 3.79
CA ALA A 288 -1.50 -13.80 4.37
C ALA A 288 -1.75 -14.92 3.34
N ASP A 289 -2.88 -14.89 2.62
CA ASP A 289 -3.19 -15.89 1.60
C ASP A 289 -2.18 -15.88 0.44
N TYR A 290 -1.75 -14.67 0.03
CA TYR A 290 -0.73 -14.51 -0.99
C TYR A 290 0.65 -15.00 -0.55
N MET A 291 1.10 -14.66 0.68
CA MET A 291 2.37 -15.14 1.22
C MET A 291 2.38 -16.65 1.43
N PHE A 292 1.26 -17.23 1.86
CA PHE A 292 1.10 -18.68 1.98
C PHE A 292 1.36 -19.36 0.63
N TRP A 293 0.76 -18.85 -0.45
CA TRP A 293 1.01 -19.34 -1.80
C TRP A 293 2.46 -19.08 -2.27
N LEU A 294 2.98 -17.87 -2.08
CA LEU A 294 4.31 -17.46 -2.54
C LEU A 294 5.42 -18.32 -1.93
N CYS A 295 5.26 -18.73 -0.66
CA CYS A 295 6.18 -19.60 0.05
C CYS A 295 5.96 -21.10 -0.22
N GLY A 296 5.19 -21.47 -1.26
CA GLY A 296 4.99 -22.86 -1.68
C GLY A 296 3.88 -23.61 -0.94
N GLY A 297 3.03 -22.91 -0.19
CA GLY A 297 1.87 -23.50 0.50
C GLY A 297 0.91 -24.15 -0.49
N SER A 298 0.77 -25.47 -0.40
CA SER A 298 -0.08 -26.27 -1.29
C SER A 298 -1.37 -26.75 -0.61
N GLU A 299 -1.48 -26.60 0.71
CA GLU A 299 -2.67 -27.01 1.47
C GLU A 299 -3.88 -26.13 1.15
N GLN A 300 -4.74 -26.64 0.28
CA GLN A 300 -5.96 -25.94 -0.14
C GLN A 300 -6.90 -25.61 1.05
N CYS A 301 -6.87 -26.41 2.12
CA CYS A 301 -7.68 -26.15 3.31
C CYS A 301 -7.27 -24.85 4.01
N ILE A 302 -5.97 -24.56 4.12
CA ILE A 302 -5.45 -23.33 4.73
C ILE A 302 -5.88 -22.12 3.89
N SER A 303 -5.59 -22.13 2.58
CA SER A 303 -5.97 -21.02 1.70
C SER A 303 -7.49 -20.76 1.70
N LYS A 304 -8.33 -21.81 1.70
CA LYS A 304 -9.79 -21.67 1.82
C LYS A 304 -10.21 -20.98 3.11
N LEU A 305 -9.60 -21.33 4.24
CA LEU A 305 -9.89 -20.70 5.54
C LEU A 305 -9.43 -19.24 5.58
N ILE A 306 -8.26 -18.91 5.01
CA ILE A 306 -7.78 -17.52 4.94
C ILE A 306 -8.70 -16.68 4.03
N LYS A 307 -9.09 -17.20 2.86
CA LYS A 307 -10.04 -16.51 1.95
C LYS A 307 -11.41 -16.29 2.59
N LEU A 308 -11.90 -17.26 3.36
CA LEU A 308 -13.13 -17.10 4.15
C LEU A 308 -12.99 -15.94 5.15
N TYR A 309 -11.85 -15.87 5.86
CA TYR A 309 -11.57 -14.78 6.79
C TYR A 309 -11.50 -13.43 6.05
N TRP A 310 -10.77 -13.36 4.94
CA TRP A 310 -10.64 -12.18 4.10
C TRP A 310 -12.01 -11.68 3.61
N GLN A 311 -12.85 -12.56 3.09
CA GLN A 311 -14.22 -12.23 2.66
C GLN A 311 -15.04 -11.61 3.79
N ALA A 312 -15.02 -12.24 4.97
CA ALA A 312 -15.77 -11.75 6.12
C ALA A 312 -15.33 -10.34 6.54
N MET A 313 -14.03 -10.05 6.45
CA MET A 313 -13.50 -8.72 6.77
C MET A 313 -13.90 -7.66 5.73
N ILE A 314 -13.96 -8.01 4.44
CA ILE A 314 -14.49 -7.09 3.41
C ILE A 314 -15.97 -6.80 3.68
N GLU A 315 -16.77 -7.82 3.97
CA GLU A 315 -18.21 -7.68 4.24
C GLU A 315 -18.48 -6.76 5.44
N GLU A 316 -17.76 -6.96 6.55
CA GLU A 316 -17.86 -6.08 7.72
C GLU A 316 -17.40 -4.65 7.40
N ALA A 317 -16.31 -4.50 6.63
CA ALA A 317 -15.83 -3.18 6.22
C ALA A 317 -16.87 -2.42 5.38
N ILE A 318 -17.55 -3.09 4.44
CA ILE A 318 -18.64 -2.50 3.64
C ILE A 318 -19.84 -2.18 4.53
N THR A 319 -20.24 -3.11 5.40
CA THR A 319 -21.42 -2.95 6.26
C THR A 319 -21.28 -1.78 7.23
N ARG A 320 -20.07 -1.53 7.74
CA ARG A 320 -19.78 -0.42 8.65
C ARG A 320 -19.38 0.89 7.95
N ALA A 321 -19.21 0.89 6.62
CA ALA A 321 -18.84 2.10 5.90
C ALA A 321 -20.01 3.10 5.83
N GLU A 322 -19.90 4.21 6.56
CA GLU A 322 -20.93 5.25 6.55
C GLU A 322 -20.74 6.28 5.43
N SER A 323 -19.49 6.58 5.08
CA SER A 323 -19.09 7.70 4.22
C SER A 323 -19.08 7.36 2.72
N PHE A 324 -18.94 6.08 2.37
CA PHE A 324 -18.91 5.60 1.00
C PHE A 324 -19.68 4.29 0.83
N SER A 325 -20.06 3.99 -0.41
CA SER A 325 -20.59 2.70 -0.86
C SER A 325 -19.73 2.14 -1.98
N VAL A 326 -19.80 0.83 -2.20
CA VAL A 326 -18.84 0.06 -2.98
C VAL A 326 -19.55 -0.82 -4.00
N MET A 327 -18.96 -0.95 -5.19
CA MET A 327 -19.36 -1.95 -6.18
C MET A 327 -18.13 -2.50 -6.89
N TYR A 328 -18.03 -3.84 -6.94
CA TYR A 328 -17.03 -4.55 -7.73
C TYR A 328 -17.66 -5.02 -9.03
N THR A 329 -17.08 -4.64 -10.17
CA THR A 329 -17.55 -5.07 -11.49
C THR A 329 -16.49 -5.94 -12.17
N PRO A 330 -16.76 -7.20 -12.52
CA PRO A 330 -15.77 -8.06 -13.18
C PRO A 330 -15.42 -7.51 -14.57
N PHE A 331 -14.14 -7.58 -14.97
CA PHE A 331 -13.70 -7.25 -16.32
C PHE A 331 -12.62 -8.22 -16.81
N ALA A 332 -12.55 -8.41 -18.14
CA ALA A 332 -11.64 -9.36 -18.78
C ALA A 332 -10.54 -8.70 -19.63
N THR A 333 -10.73 -7.44 -20.05
CA THR A 333 -9.81 -6.69 -20.93
C THR A 333 -9.87 -5.19 -20.62
N LYS A 334 -8.97 -4.40 -21.23
CA LYS A 334 -8.92 -2.93 -21.07
C LYS A 334 -10.33 -2.31 -21.16
N ILE A 335 -10.70 -1.60 -20.10
CA ILE A 335 -12.01 -1.01 -19.95
C ILE A 335 -12.14 0.18 -20.92
N ARG A 336 -13.21 0.18 -21.72
CA ARG A 336 -13.56 1.30 -22.61
C ARG A 336 -14.39 2.34 -21.86
N ALA A 337 -14.29 3.62 -22.27
CA ALA A 337 -15.02 4.72 -21.65
C ALA A 337 -16.55 4.51 -21.61
N ASP A 338 -17.13 3.93 -22.66
CA ASP A 338 -18.56 3.62 -22.71
C ASP A 338 -18.99 2.58 -21.65
N LYS A 339 -18.09 1.66 -21.27
CA LYS A 339 -18.34 0.69 -20.20
C LYS A 339 -18.27 1.34 -18.82
N ILE A 340 -17.35 2.30 -18.62
CA ILE A 340 -17.24 3.04 -17.36
C ILE A 340 -18.53 3.79 -17.07
N GLU A 341 -19.10 4.45 -18.08
CA GLU A 341 -20.35 5.21 -17.90
C GLU A 341 -21.52 4.28 -17.54
N LYS A 342 -21.64 3.13 -18.21
CA LYS A 342 -22.64 2.11 -17.85
C LYS A 342 -22.48 1.62 -16.40
N VAL A 343 -21.25 1.39 -15.95
CA VAL A 343 -20.97 1.00 -14.55
C VAL A 343 -21.43 2.09 -13.58
N LYS A 344 -21.17 3.36 -13.89
CA LYS A 344 -21.63 4.49 -13.07
C LYS A 344 -23.16 4.58 -13.04
N GLU A 345 -23.84 4.41 -14.18
CA GLU A 345 -25.30 4.40 -14.24
C GLU A 345 -25.91 3.30 -13.37
N VAL A 346 -25.33 2.09 -13.40
CA VAL A 346 -25.75 0.97 -12.53
C VAL A 346 -25.48 1.29 -11.07
N PHE A 347 -24.33 1.88 -10.76
CA PHE A 347 -24.00 2.30 -9.39
C PHE A 347 -25.01 3.31 -8.86
N ILE A 348 -25.36 4.34 -9.64
CA ILE A 348 -26.34 5.38 -9.26
C ILE A 348 -27.69 4.76 -8.91
N LYS A 349 -28.15 3.78 -9.71
CA LYS A 349 -29.41 3.07 -9.46
C LYS A 349 -29.37 2.21 -8.19
N THR A 350 -28.22 1.59 -7.92
CA THR A 350 -28.05 0.66 -6.79
C THR A 350 -27.79 1.39 -5.46
N HIS A 351 -27.08 2.52 -5.51
CA HIS A 351 -26.64 3.27 -4.34
C HIS A 351 -26.97 4.77 -4.43
N PRO A 352 -28.26 5.15 -4.55
CA PRO A 352 -28.66 6.54 -4.80
C PRO A 352 -28.23 7.52 -3.70
N ALA A 353 -27.99 7.04 -2.47
CA ALA A 353 -27.52 7.87 -1.36
C ALA A 353 -26.03 8.28 -1.44
N TYR A 354 -25.26 7.72 -2.37
CA TYR A 354 -23.80 7.87 -2.44
C TYR A 354 -23.33 8.43 -3.80
N VAL A 355 -24.12 9.34 -4.39
CA VAL A 355 -23.91 9.83 -5.77
C VAL A 355 -23.30 11.23 -5.86
N GLU A 356 -23.01 11.88 -4.72
CA GLU A 356 -22.40 13.22 -4.69
C GLU A 356 -21.04 13.26 -5.41
N PHE A 357 -20.31 12.15 -5.34
CA PHE A 357 -19.15 11.90 -6.16
C PHE A 357 -18.99 10.39 -6.38
N ILE A 358 -18.70 9.99 -7.62
CA ILE A 358 -18.42 8.61 -7.99
C ILE A 358 -16.99 8.51 -8.49
N TYR A 359 -16.19 7.75 -7.77
CA TYR A 359 -14.82 7.41 -8.11
C TYR A 359 -14.78 5.99 -8.68
N THR A 360 -14.02 5.80 -9.76
CA THR A 360 -13.77 4.47 -10.31
C THR A 360 -12.27 4.30 -10.36
N ASP A 361 -11.75 3.26 -9.71
CA ASP A 361 -10.32 2.99 -9.73
C ASP A 361 -9.93 2.31 -11.05
N LEU A 362 -9.42 3.11 -11.98
CA LEU A 362 -9.00 2.63 -13.30
C LEU A 362 -7.56 2.08 -13.31
N GLN A 363 -6.80 2.34 -12.25
CA GLN A 363 -5.39 1.93 -12.16
C GLN A 363 -5.23 0.68 -11.29
N GLY A 364 -6.16 0.45 -10.38
CA GLY A 364 -6.21 -0.68 -9.46
C GLY A 364 -6.63 -1.99 -10.12
N LEU A 365 -5.78 -3.02 -9.96
CA LEU A 365 -6.16 -4.40 -10.24
C LEU A 365 -6.73 -5.01 -8.95
N HIS A 366 -8.06 -5.06 -8.85
CA HIS A 366 -8.72 -5.62 -7.66
C HIS A 366 -9.02 -7.10 -7.81
N MET A 367 -8.79 -7.83 -6.71
CA MET A 367 -9.05 -9.25 -6.56
C MET A 367 -9.98 -9.49 -5.39
N LEU A 368 -10.93 -10.40 -5.56
CA LEU A 368 -11.86 -10.81 -4.51
C LEU A 368 -11.54 -12.24 -4.04
N PRO A 369 -11.77 -12.57 -2.76
CA PRO A 369 -11.42 -13.88 -2.19
C PRO A 369 -12.06 -15.07 -2.92
N GLN A 370 -13.24 -14.90 -3.52
CA GLN A 370 -13.94 -15.99 -4.21
C GLN A 370 -13.27 -16.41 -5.51
N THR A 371 -12.52 -15.50 -6.14
CA THR A 371 -11.89 -15.71 -7.45
C THR A 371 -10.38 -15.55 -7.40
N ALA A 372 -9.82 -15.29 -6.21
CA ALA A 372 -8.40 -15.27 -5.98
C ALA A 372 -7.88 -16.70 -6.11
N ASP A 373 -7.32 -17.03 -7.26
CA ASP A 373 -6.47 -18.21 -7.44
C ASP A 373 -5.13 -17.74 -7.96
N TRP A 374 -4.16 -17.67 -7.04
CA TRP A 374 -2.80 -17.21 -7.33
C TRP A 374 -2.04 -18.13 -8.27
N SER A 375 -2.51 -19.38 -8.48
CA SER A 375 -1.93 -20.28 -9.49
C SER A 375 -2.43 -19.99 -10.91
N SER A 376 -3.59 -19.32 -11.04
CA SER A 376 -4.17 -18.92 -12.32
C SER A 376 -3.70 -17.51 -12.70
N PHE A 377 -3.16 -17.33 -13.91
CA PHE A 377 -2.65 -16.04 -14.37
C PHE A 377 -3.28 -15.59 -15.70
N PRO A 378 -3.85 -14.37 -15.78
CA PRO A 378 -4.21 -13.49 -14.65
C PRO A 378 -5.47 -14.01 -13.92
N PRO A 379 -5.56 -13.86 -12.59
CA PRO A 379 -6.78 -14.21 -11.88
C PRO A 379 -7.89 -13.19 -12.21
N GLN A 380 -9.17 -13.53 -11.94
CA GLN A 380 -10.32 -12.68 -12.31
C GLN A 380 -10.25 -11.30 -11.65
N GLN A 381 -10.14 -10.24 -12.46
CA GLN A 381 -9.99 -8.87 -12.00
C GLN A 381 -11.34 -8.15 -11.88
N TYR A 382 -11.40 -7.19 -10.96
CA TYR A 382 -12.57 -6.36 -10.70
C TYR A 382 -12.24 -4.88 -10.79
N LEU A 383 -13.18 -4.14 -11.34
CA LEU A 383 -13.20 -2.70 -11.33
C LEU A 383 -13.89 -2.25 -10.04
N LEU A 384 -13.17 -1.51 -9.20
CA LEU A 384 -13.73 -0.92 -8.00
C LEU A 384 -14.39 0.42 -8.32
N THR A 385 -15.67 0.54 -7.98
CA THR A 385 -16.41 1.81 -7.99
C THR A 385 -16.81 2.18 -6.58
N LEU A 386 -16.47 3.40 -6.18
CA LEU A 386 -16.81 4.00 -4.89
C LEU A 386 -17.74 5.19 -5.11
N GLY A 387 -18.84 5.22 -4.36
CA GLY A 387 -19.73 6.37 -4.27
C GLY A 387 -19.59 7.04 -2.93
N PHE A 388 -19.60 8.38 -2.88
CA PHE A 388 -19.44 9.15 -1.65
C PHE A 388 -20.68 9.97 -1.33
N LYS A 389 -20.97 10.12 -0.04
CA LYS A 389 -21.92 11.13 0.47
C LYS A 389 -21.34 12.54 0.46
N ASN A 390 -20.02 12.66 0.57
CA ASN A 390 -19.35 13.95 0.56
C ASN A 390 -18.45 14.07 -0.66
N LYS A 391 -18.76 15.07 -1.50
CA LYS A 391 -18.03 15.36 -2.72
C LYS A 391 -16.54 15.64 -2.50
N GLU A 392 -16.16 16.22 -1.36
CA GLU A 392 -14.77 16.57 -1.08
C GLU A 392 -13.91 15.33 -0.79
N ASP A 393 -14.47 14.26 -0.22
CA ASP A 393 -13.73 12.99 -0.03
C ASP A 393 -13.36 12.35 -1.36
N GLY A 394 -14.34 12.29 -2.27
CA GLY A 394 -14.13 11.72 -3.60
C GLY A 394 -13.12 12.52 -4.43
N LYS A 395 -13.19 13.85 -4.39
CA LYS A 395 -12.17 14.72 -5.02
C LYS A 395 -10.79 14.55 -4.41
N PHE A 396 -10.71 14.40 -3.09
CA PHE A 396 -9.43 14.17 -2.41
C PHE A 396 -8.83 12.84 -2.85
N LEU A 397 -9.64 11.77 -2.89
CA LEU A 397 -9.20 10.47 -3.37
C LEU A 397 -8.72 10.52 -4.83
N GLU A 398 -9.48 11.18 -5.71
CA GLU A 398 -9.09 11.37 -7.12
C GLU A 398 -7.74 12.10 -7.21
N LYS A 399 -7.55 13.13 -6.37
CA LYS A 399 -6.30 13.88 -6.27
C LYS A 399 -5.15 13.00 -5.80
N VAL A 400 -5.33 12.16 -4.78
CA VAL A 400 -4.31 11.20 -4.32
C VAL A 400 -3.96 10.19 -5.41
N SER A 401 -4.96 9.60 -6.07
CA SER A 401 -4.73 8.56 -7.10
C SER A 401 -4.09 9.06 -8.38
N SER A 402 -4.15 10.36 -8.67
CA SER A 402 -3.54 10.96 -9.87
C SER A 402 -2.09 11.40 -9.66
N ARG A 403 -1.55 11.26 -8.45
CA ARG A 403 -0.27 11.87 -8.05
C ARG A 403 0.74 10.84 -7.60
N LYS A 404 2.02 11.22 -7.75
CA LYS A 404 3.17 10.41 -7.33
C LYS A 404 3.69 10.76 -5.94
N LEU A 405 3.37 11.95 -5.42
CA LEU A 405 3.80 12.43 -4.12
C LEU A 405 2.60 12.67 -3.19
N PRO A 406 2.83 12.68 -1.85
CA PRO A 406 1.77 12.92 -0.89
C PRO A 406 1.08 14.26 -1.16
N THR A 407 -0.23 14.28 -0.95
CA THR A 407 -1.04 15.47 -1.22
C THR A 407 -1.18 16.36 0.02
N PHE A 408 -0.98 17.67 -0.15
CA PHE A 408 -1.02 18.68 0.91
C PHE A 408 -2.10 19.75 0.60
N THR A 409 -3.38 19.39 0.72
CA THR A 409 -4.53 20.19 0.27
C THR A 409 -4.74 21.55 0.96
N GLU A 410 -4.16 21.77 2.14
CA GLU A 410 -4.52 22.93 2.96
C GLU A 410 -3.54 24.10 2.88
N HIS A 411 -2.42 23.93 2.18
CA HIS A 411 -1.41 24.98 2.09
C HIS A 411 -1.80 26.00 1.01
N LYS A 412 -2.09 27.25 1.41
CA LYS A 412 -2.27 28.38 0.48
C LYS A 412 -0.96 28.77 -0.21
N THR A 413 0.16 28.54 0.47
CA THR A 413 1.52 28.72 -0.05
C THR A 413 2.41 27.56 0.45
N PRO A 414 3.40 27.10 -0.35
CA PRO A 414 4.10 25.82 -0.13
C PRO A 414 4.88 25.72 1.18
N PHE A 415 5.17 26.86 1.83
CA PHE A 415 5.95 26.93 3.07
C PHE A 415 5.26 27.75 4.18
N SER A 416 3.96 28.01 4.06
CA SER A 416 3.21 28.63 5.16
C SER A 416 3.25 27.73 6.39
N LEU A 417 3.50 28.33 7.56
CA LEU A 417 3.41 27.63 8.83
C LEU A 417 1.93 27.29 9.06
N LEU A 418 1.62 26.01 9.25
CA LEU A 418 0.28 25.62 9.68
C LEU A 418 0.05 26.12 11.10
N THR A 419 -1.13 26.68 11.34
CA THR A 419 -1.59 26.90 12.70
C THR A 419 -1.87 25.56 13.38
N ARG A 420 -1.90 25.53 14.71
CA ARG A 420 -2.21 24.29 15.44
C ARG A 420 -3.61 23.79 15.07
N GLU A 421 -4.55 24.70 14.90
CA GLU A 421 -5.94 24.43 14.51
C GLU A 421 -6.03 23.80 13.11
N ASP A 422 -5.24 24.31 12.16
CA ASP A 422 -5.14 23.72 10.81
C ASP A 422 -4.54 22.30 10.89
N THR A 423 -3.47 22.10 11.68
CA THR A 423 -2.88 20.76 11.86
C THR A 423 -3.87 19.77 12.47
N VAL A 424 -4.70 20.19 13.43
CA VAL A 424 -5.76 19.33 14.00
C VAL A 424 -6.78 18.95 12.93
N ARG A 425 -7.30 19.92 12.18
CA ARG A 425 -8.27 19.67 11.11
C ARG A 425 -7.73 18.73 10.04
N HIS A 426 -6.47 18.93 9.63
CA HIS A 426 -5.83 18.09 8.62
C HIS A 426 -5.60 16.67 9.14
N MET A 427 -5.18 16.54 10.39
CA MET A 427 -5.02 15.25 11.07
C MET A 427 -6.35 14.49 11.13
N GLU A 428 -7.45 15.15 11.48
CA GLU A 428 -8.78 14.52 11.50
C GLU A 428 -9.26 14.13 10.10
N THR A 429 -9.05 15.00 9.10
CA THR A 429 -9.44 14.71 7.71
C THR A 429 -8.66 13.51 7.18
N MET A 430 -7.33 13.52 7.33
CA MET A 430 -6.48 12.42 6.90
C MET A 430 -6.81 11.11 7.63
N GLY A 431 -6.91 11.16 8.96
CA GLY A 431 -7.09 9.98 9.81
C GLY A 431 -8.49 9.38 9.76
N LYS A 432 -9.54 10.20 9.80
CA LYS A 432 -10.94 9.72 9.91
C LYS A 432 -11.64 9.56 8.56
N ARG A 433 -11.23 10.33 7.54
CA ARG A 433 -11.94 10.35 6.25
C ARG A 433 -11.15 9.66 5.16
N ILE A 434 -9.86 9.96 5.03
CA ILE A 434 -9.07 9.52 3.88
C ILE A 434 -8.44 8.14 4.08
N LEU A 435 -7.68 7.94 5.17
CA LEU A 435 -6.99 6.67 5.43
C LEU A 435 -7.95 5.46 5.41
N PRO A 436 -9.16 5.51 6.01
CA PRO A 436 -10.10 4.40 5.95
C PRO A 436 -10.53 4.02 4.51
N ILE A 437 -10.68 5.02 3.63
CA ILE A 437 -11.01 4.79 2.22
C ILE A 437 -9.82 4.12 1.51
N LEU A 438 -8.61 4.61 1.73
CA LEU A 438 -7.40 4.03 1.13
C LEU A 438 -7.15 2.60 1.63
N ASP A 439 -7.32 2.35 2.93
CA ASP A 439 -7.19 1.01 3.50
C ASP A 439 -8.26 0.07 2.94
N PHE A 440 -9.48 0.57 2.69
CA PHE A 440 -10.53 -0.21 2.03
C PHE A 440 -10.17 -0.56 0.58
N ILE A 441 -9.75 0.41 -0.24
CA ILE A 441 -9.31 0.17 -1.63
C ILE A 441 -8.23 -0.91 -1.65
N ARG A 442 -7.26 -0.79 -0.74
CA ARG A 442 -6.12 -1.71 -0.59
C ARG A 442 -6.50 -3.07 -0.04
N SER A 443 -7.69 -3.27 0.52
CA SER A 443 -8.14 -4.59 1.01
C SER A 443 -8.36 -5.61 -0.10
N THR A 444 -8.40 -5.14 -1.35
CA THR A 444 -8.58 -5.97 -2.56
C THR A 444 -7.50 -5.73 -3.61
N GLN A 445 -6.46 -4.96 -3.30
CA GLN A 445 -5.35 -4.67 -4.23
C GLN A 445 -4.03 -5.26 -3.74
N LEU A 446 -3.50 -6.20 -4.51
CA LEU A 446 -2.19 -6.81 -4.27
C LEU A 446 -1.06 -5.89 -4.77
N ASN A 447 -1.10 -5.50 -6.05
CA ASN A 447 -0.09 -4.67 -6.71
C ASN A 447 -0.63 -3.25 -6.86
N GLY A 448 -0.50 -2.42 -5.82
CA GLY A 448 -0.67 -0.97 -5.96
C GLY A 448 0.69 -0.36 -6.26
N SER A 449 0.88 0.31 -7.42
CA SER A 449 2.19 0.85 -7.80
C SER A 449 2.86 1.56 -6.62
N PHE A 450 4.15 1.27 -6.36
CA PHE A 450 4.89 1.85 -5.22
C PHE A 450 4.78 3.38 -5.11
N ARG A 451 4.44 4.05 -6.23
CA ARG A 451 4.33 5.50 -6.39
C ARG A 451 2.93 6.09 -6.23
N VAL A 452 1.85 5.30 -6.30
CA VAL A 452 0.46 5.79 -6.25
C VAL A 452 -0.29 5.03 -5.17
N SER A 453 -0.95 5.76 -4.26
CA SER A 453 -1.92 5.20 -3.30
C SER A 453 -1.43 3.96 -2.54
N SER A 454 -0.15 3.89 -2.20
CA SER A 454 0.37 2.81 -1.36
C SER A 454 -0.18 2.89 0.06
N GLY A 455 -0.87 3.97 0.45
CA GLY A 455 -1.39 4.24 1.79
C GLY A 455 -0.31 4.54 2.82
N VAL A 456 0.93 4.08 2.58
CA VAL A 456 2.08 4.28 3.46
C VAL A 456 2.49 5.74 3.50
N MET A 457 2.52 6.42 2.34
CA MET A 457 2.88 7.84 2.26
C MET A 457 1.89 8.70 3.05
N GLU A 458 0.60 8.43 2.92
CA GLU A 458 -0.46 9.09 3.68
C GLU A 458 -0.37 8.77 5.18
N LYS A 459 0.02 7.54 5.56
CA LYS A 459 0.28 7.16 6.96
C LYS A 459 1.49 7.89 7.55
N LEU A 460 2.59 8.02 6.80
CA LEU A 460 3.77 8.81 7.22
C LEU A 460 3.42 10.30 7.35
N GLN A 461 2.58 10.81 6.47
CA GLN A 461 2.05 12.18 6.56
C GLN A 461 1.18 12.33 7.81
N TYR A 462 0.27 11.40 8.06
CA TYR A 462 -0.56 11.39 9.26
C TYR A 462 0.29 11.32 10.54
N ALA A 463 1.32 10.48 10.57
CA ALA A 463 2.27 10.40 11.68
C ALA A 463 3.03 11.72 11.91
N THR A 464 3.37 12.44 10.83
CA THR A 464 3.99 13.78 10.94
C THR A 464 3.05 14.77 11.64
N LEU A 465 1.75 14.73 11.34
CA LEU A 465 0.76 15.58 11.98
C LEU A 465 0.58 15.22 13.45
N LEU A 466 0.54 13.93 13.77
CA LEU A 466 0.49 13.45 15.16
C LEU A 466 1.71 13.91 15.96
N SER A 467 2.90 13.89 15.36
CA SER A 467 4.14 14.41 15.96
C SER A 467 4.04 15.90 16.28
N GLN A 468 3.56 16.71 15.33
CA GLN A 468 3.37 18.16 15.51
C GLN A 468 2.36 18.48 16.63
N LEU A 469 1.37 17.60 16.83
CA LEU A 469 0.38 17.69 17.89
C LEU A 469 0.81 17.00 19.19
N GLN A 470 2.05 16.50 19.28
CA GLN A 470 2.62 15.80 20.44
C GLN A 470 1.86 14.52 20.83
N ARG A 471 1.17 13.86 19.89
CA ARG A 471 0.47 12.59 20.09
C ARG A 471 1.42 11.39 19.88
N VAL A 472 2.49 11.34 20.68
CA VAL A 472 3.64 10.43 20.48
C VAL A 472 3.23 8.95 20.46
N LYS A 473 2.28 8.53 21.31
CA LYS A 473 1.81 7.14 21.36
C LYS A 473 1.17 6.71 20.04
N GLU A 474 0.28 7.53 19.50
CA GLU A 474 -0.40 7.26 18.24
C GLU A 474 0.55 7.37 17.05
N GLN A 475 1.46 8.34 17.09
CA GLN A 475 2.52 8.46 16.09
C GLN A 475 3.33 7.16 16.03
N SER A 476 3.81 6.64 17.17
CA SER A 476 4.58 5.39 17.21
C SER A 476 3.79 4.21 16.64
N GLN A 477 2.51 4.09 16.97
CA GLN A 477 1.64 3.05 16.43
C GLN A 477 1.51 3.14 14.91
N VAL A 478 1.27 4.33 14.36
CA VAL A 478 1.16 4.54 12.91
C VAL A 478 2.50 4.28 12.21
N ILE A 479 3.63 4.66 12.81
CA ILE A 479 4.96 4.40 12.25
C ILE A 479 5.28 2.90 12.27
N ASN A 480 4.93 2.16 13.34
CA ASN A 480 5.08 0.71 13.36
C ASN A 480 4.28 0.04 12.24
N GLN A 481 3.05 0.50 12.00
CA GLN A 481 2.24 0.01 10.90
C GLN A 481 2.85 0.34 9.54
N ALA A 482 3.31 1.57 9.33
CA ALA A 482 3.98 1.97 8.09
C ALA A 482 5.24 1.13 7.84
N MET A 483 6.02 0.82 8.88
CA MET A 483 7.19 -0.07 8.81
C MET A 483 6.81 -1.48 8.36
N ALA A 484 5.77 -2.07 8.94
CA ALA A 484 5.31 -3.39 8.54
C ALA A 484 4.83 -3.43 7.08
N GLU A 485 4.12 -2.39 6.64
CA GLU A 485 3.68 -2.27 5.25
C GLU A 485 4.87 -2.08 4.29
N LEU A 486 5.85 -1.24 4.63
CA LEU A 486 7.09 -1.07 3.87
C LEU A 486 7.87 -2.38 3.75
N ALA A 487 8.04 -3.12 4.84
CA ALA A 487 8.75 -4.41 4.85
C ALA A 487 8.08 -5.47 3.95
N THR A 488 6.78 -5.33 3.69
CA THR A 488 6.02 -6.31 2.89
C THR A 488 6.05 -5.99 1.39
N ILE A 489 6.25 -4.72 1.00
CA ILE A 489 6.20 -4.27 -0.41
C ILE A 489 7.07 -5.09 -1.36
N PRO A 490 8.35 -5.42 -1.04
CA PRO A 490 9.23 -6.16 -1.96
C PRO A 490 8.71 -7.54 -2.37
N TYR A 491 7.78 -8.10 -1.58
CA TYR A 491 7.19 -9.41 -1.83
C TYR A 491 5.87 -9.32 -2.59
N LEU A 492 5.22 -8.17 -2.56
CA LEU A 492 3.93 -7.96 -3.23
C LEU A 492 4.08 -7.44 -4.65
N GLN A 493 5.22 -6.84 -5.00
CA GLN A 493 5.39 -6.15 -6.27
C GLN A 493 6.84 -6.26 -6.77
N ASP A 494 7.00 -6.25 -8.08
CA ASP A 494 8.30 -6.03 -8.71
C ASP A 494 8.70 -4.56 -8.52
N ILE A 495 9.74 -4.33 -7.73
CA ILE A 495 10.27 -2.99 -7.46
C ILE A 495 11.57 -2.76 -8.24
N SER A 496 11.73 -1.56 -8.78
CA SER A 496 13.01 -1.16 -9.37
C SER A 496 14.08 -0.90 -8.30
N GLN A 497 15.35 -0.92 -8.70
CA GLN A 497 16.47 -0.63 -7.81
C GLN A 497 16.32 0.73 -7.08
N GLN A 498 15.87 1.75 -7.80
CA GLN A 498 15.61 3.09 -7.22
C GLN A 498 14.50 3.06 -6.16
N GLU A 499 13.48 2.23 -6.36
CA GLU A 499 12.36 2.08 -5.43
C GLU A 499 12.76 1.28 -4.19
N ALA A 500 13.62 0.27 -4.36
CA ALA A 500 14.22 -0.46 -3.24
C ALA A 500 15.09 0.46 -2.35
N GLU A 501 15.94 1.30 -2.94
CA GLU A 501 16.76 2.28 -2.20
C GLU A 501 15.90 3.31 -1.44
N LEU A 502 14.82 3.78 -2.09
CA LEU A 502 13.86 4.69 -1.46
C LEU A 502 13.14 4.02 -0.29
N LEU A 503 12.69 2.78 -0.48
CA LEU A 503 12.02 1.99 0.55
C LEU A 503 12.93 1.78 1.77
N GLN A 504 14.18 1.38 1.55
CA GLN A 504 15.17 1.21 2.63
C GLN A 504 15.40 2.52 3.39
N SER A 505 15.52 3.64 2.67
CA SER A 505 15.70 4.96 3.29
C SER A 505 14.49 5.38 4.13
N LEU A 506 13.27 5.10 3.65
CA LEU A 506 12.04 5.38 4.41
C LEU A 506 11.91 4.52 5.66
N MET A 507 12.32 3.24 5.57
CA MET A 507 12.36 2.37 6.74
C MET A 507 13.37 2.86 7.78
N ALA A 508 14.54 3.34 7.34
CA ALA A 508 15.55 3.94 8.22
C ALA A 508 15.06 5.25 8.88
N ASP A 509 14.30 6.07 8.16
CA ASP A 509 13.68 7.28 8.74
C ASP A 509 12.61 6.94 9.79
N ALA A 510 11.84 5.86 9.56
CA ALA A 510 10.76 5.40 10.43
C ALA A 510 11.31 4.72 11.71
N MET A 511 12.14 3.67 11.59
CA MET A 511 13.50 3.67 12.14
C MET A 511 13.83 4.64 13.29
N ASP A 512 14.60 5.65 12.90
CA ASP A 512 15.06 6.76 13.73
C ASP A 512 13.92 7.50 14.45
N THR A 513 12.72 7.54 13.86
CA THR A 513 11.55 8.16 14.50
C THR A 513 11.07 7.37 15.71
N LEU A 514 11.02 6.03 15.62
CA LEU A 514 10.63 5.17 16.74
C LEU A 514 11.65 5.20 17.87
N GLU A 515 12.94 5.31 17.53
CA GLU A 515 14.02 5.38 18.52
C GLU A 515 14.24 6.78 19.09
N GLY A 516 13.53 7.80 18.57
CA GLY A 516 13.71 9.19 18.98
C GLY A 516 15.07 9.78 18.59
N ARG A 517 15.81 9.14 17.66
CA ARG A 517 17.11 9.63 17.19
C ARG A 517 16.91 10.93 16.41
N ARG A 518 17.52 12.01 16.88
CA ARG A 518 17.63 13.27 16.11
C ARG A 518 18.99 13.28 15.44
N ASN A 519 19.01 13.01 14.14
CA ASN A 519 20.22 13.12 13.35
C ASN A 519 20.20 14.47 12.60
N ASP A 520 21.35 15.14 12.50
CA ASP A 520 21.45 16.44 11.81
C ASP A 520 21.31 16.30 10.28
N LYS A 521 21.36 15.07 9.76
CA LYS A 521 21.17 14.77 8.34
C LYS A 521 19.70 14.89 7.96
N GLU A 522 19.44 15.49 6.79
CA GLU A 522 18.10 15.59 6.25
C GLU A 522 17.54 14.20 5.90
N ARG A 523 16.42 13.84 6.53
CA ARG A 523 15.68 12.59 6.28
C ARG A 523 15.01 12.60 4.91
N VAL A 524 14.96 11.44 4.26
CA VAL A 524 14.35 11.28 2.93
C VAL A 524 12.86 11.64 2.96
N TRP A 525 12.15 11.27 4.03
CA TRP A 525 10.75 11.65 4.21
C TRP A 525 10.56 13.18 4.22
N ASN A 526 11.47 13.94 4.84
CA ASN A 526 11.38 15.41 4.85
C ASN A 526 11.54 15.99 3.44
N ILE A 527 12.42 15.40 2.62
CA ILE A 527 12.61 15.78 1.23
C ILE A 527 11.33 15.51 0.43
N ILE A 528 10.75 14.32 0.56
CA ILE A 528 9.48 13.96 -0.08
C ILE A 528 8.37 14.95 0.29
N GLN A 529 8.27 15.33 1.57
CA GLN A 529 7.29 16.31 2.01
C GLN A 529 7.50 17.69 1.38
N LYS A 530 8.74 18.17 1.31
CA LYS A 530 9.07 19.45 0.68
C LYS A 530 8.73 19.46 -0.80
N VAL A 531 9.13 18.42 -1.53
CA VAL A 531 8.85 18.29 -2.97
C VAL A 531 7.34 18.16 -3.22
N GLY A 532 6.64 17.33 -2.43
CA GLY A 532 5.19 17.16 -2.53
C GLY A 532 4.42 18.46 -2.32
N ARG A 533 4.84 19.31 -1.37
CA ARG A 533 4.25 20.65 -1.18
C ARG A 533 4.45 21.58 -2.38
N ILE A 534 5.63 21.52 -3.01
CA ILE A 534 5.92 22.31 -4.22
C ILE A 534 5.05 21.80 -5.38
N GLU A 535 4.95 20.49 -5.57
CA GLU A 535 4.11 19.88 -6.59
C GLU A 535 2.63 20.26 -6.40
N ASP A 536 2.12 20.18 -5.16
CA ASP A 536 0.78 20.64 -4.80
C ASP A 536 0.52 22.09 -5.20
N PHE A 537 1.47 22.97 -4.90
CA PHE A 537 1.37 24.38 -5.24
C PHE A 537 1.35 24.61 -6.74
N ILE A 538 2.21 23.92 -7.51
CA ILE A 538 2.22 24.01 -8.98
C ILE A 538 0.86 23.60 -9.56
N TYR A 539 0.30 22.47 -9.10
CA TYR A 539 -1.03 22.03 -9.55
C TYR A 539 -2.15 23.02 -9.19
N GLN A 540 -2.09 23.62 -7.99
CA GLN A 540 -3.07 24.63 -7.59
C GLN A 540 -3.00 25.87 -8.50
N VAL A 541 -1.79 26.37 -8.76
CA VAL A 541 -1.56 27.51 -9.64
C VAL A 541 -2.00 27.19 -11.07
N GLU A 542 -1.65 26.04 -11.62
CA GLU A 542 -2.08 25.59 -12.94
C GLU A 542 -3.61 25.50 -13.03
N GLY A 543 -4.25 24.88 -12.05
CA GLY A 543 -5.71 24.77 -11.98
C GLY A 543 -6.40 26.14 -11.94
N SER A 544 -5.85 27.09 -11.17
CA SER A 544 -6.35 28.48 -11.11
C SER A 544 -6.19 29.21 -12.43
N PHE A 545 -5.05 29.01 -13.10
CA PHE A 545 -4.74 29.59 -14.40
C PHE A 545 -5.70 29.06 -15.48
N LEU A 546 -5.91 27.73 -15.53
CA LEU A 546 -6.83 27.10 -16.47
C LEU A 546 -8.28 27.55 -16.26
N LYS A 547 -8.74 27.66 -15.01
CA LYS A 547 -10.08 28.21 -14.70
C LYS A 547 -10.22 29.66 -15.20
N THR A 548 -9.20 30.49 -14.94
CA THR A 548 -9.18 31.89 -15.40
C THR A 548 -9.15 31.99 -16.92
N LYS A 549 -8.37 31.13 -17.59
CA LYS A 549 -8.31 31.05 -19.07
C LYS A 549 -9.67 30.66 -19.65
N LYS A 550 -10.34 29.63 -19.10
CA LYS A 550 -11.70 29.23 -19.51
C LYS A 550 -12.70 30.37 -19.35
N LEU A 551 -12.68 31.09 -18.23
CA LEU A 551 -13.56 32.22 -17.99
C LEU A 551 -13.32 33.37 -18.98
N ARG A 552 -12.05 33.68 -19.29
CA ARG A 552 -11.69 34.68 -20.31
C ARG A 552 -12.17 34.27 -21.70
N THR A 553 -12.03 33.00 -22.08
CA THR A 553 -12.52 32.48 -23.36
C THR A 553 -14.06 32.55 -23.44
N ALA A 554 -14.76 32.15 -22.38
CA ALA A 554 -16.22 32.22 -22.31
C ALA A 554 -16.73 33.67 -22.40
N ARG A 555 -16.08 34.61 -21.71
CA ARG A 555 -16.39 36.06 -21.83
C ARG A 555 -16.18 36.57 -23.25
N ARG A 556 -15.09 36.18 -23.91
CA ARG A 556 -14.82 36.54 -25.32
C ARG A 556 -15.88 35.97 -26.26
N GLN A 557 -16.29 34.71 -26.09
CA GLN A 557 -17.36 34.09 -26.89
C GLN A 557 -18.70 34.78 -26.66
N LYS A 558 -19.07 35.05 -25.40
CA LYS A 558 -20.30 35.79 -25.06
C LYS A 558 -20.34 37.17 -25.69
N ASN A 559 -19.22 37.90 -25.68
CA ASN A 559 -19.12 39.23 -26.31
C ASN A 559 -19.19 39.16 -27.84
N LYS A 560 -18.62 38.12 -28.48
CA LYS A 560 -18.77 37.88 -29.92
C LYS A 560 -20.23 37.56 -30.29
N MET A 561 -20.90 36.70 -29.52
CA MET A 561 -22.31 36.34 -29.74
C MET A 561 -23.22 37.57 -29.60
N LYS A 562 -22.99 38.40 -28.59
CA LYS A 562 -23.72 39.67 -28.42
C LYS A 562 -23.54 40.62 -29.60
N ARG A 563 -22.31 40.77 -30.11
CA ARG A 563 -22.03 41.62 -31.28
C ARG A 563 -22.76 41.13 -32.53
N LEU A 564 -22.76 39.81 -32.76
CA LEU A 564 -23.47 39.18 -33.89
C LEU A 564 -25.00 39.32 -33.78
N GLN A 565 -25.56 39.23 -32.57
CA GLN A 565 -26.99 39.46 -32.34
C GLN A 565 -27.39 40.92 -32.60
N THR A 566 -26.57 41.90 -32.19
CA THR A 566 -26.82 43.31 -32.52
C THR A 566 -26.71 43.61 -34.01
N THR A 567 -25.89 42.87 -34.77
CA THR A 567 -25.78 43.05 -36.23
C THR A 567 -26.90 42.36 -37.02
N GLN A 568 -27.65 41.44 -36.41
CA GLN A 568 -28.82 40.80 -37.02
C GLN A 568 -30.15 41.49 -36.69
N GLN A 569 -30.16 42.41 -35.71
CA GLN A 569 -31.32 43.23 -35.33
C GLN A 569 -31.24 44.68 -35.87
N SER A 570 -30.16 45.00 -36.58
CA SER A 570 -30.01 46.21 -37.41
C SER A 570 -30.30 45.84 -38.85
#